data_AF-A0A1G7U1T4-F1
#
_entry.id   AF-A0A1G7U1T4-F1
#
_cell.length_a   1.000
_cell.length_b   1.000
_cell.length_c   1.000
_cell.angle_alpha   90.00
_cell.angle_beta   90.00
_cell.angle_gamma   90.00
#
_symmetry.space_group_name_H-M   'P 1'
#
loop_
_entity.id
_entity.type
_entity.pdbx_description
1 polymer ?
#
loop_
_entity_poly.entity_id
_entity_poly.type
_entity_poly.pdbx_seq_one_letter_code
_entity_poly.pdbx_strand_id
1 'polypeptide(L)'
;MKAFLENALNLTDNMKAIKCLSLLVFVLVTSCQNVEEIEEPENLLSKSEMKDLVYDMVLLDAAAVVNEEKLNELNIEILQFLSQKYGIDSTDLKQNILYYNLRFDENSEIFEQAKDSIKRLDKVYDSISKIRDSLRRLEKKRKDSIIKIEAIPESKRVLKYKVKDSI
;
A
#
# COMPACT_ATOMS: atom_id res chain seq x y z
N MET A 1 50.70 48.45 0.66
CA MET A 1 50.79 47.02 1.04
C MET A 1 49.41 46.36 1.16
N LYS A 2 48.44 46.93 1.91
CA LYS A 2 47.08 46.37 2.04
C LYS A 2 46.32 46.20 0.72
N ALA A 3 46.28 47.23 -0.13
CA ALA A 3 45.58 47.16 -1.44
C ALA A 3 46.17 46.12 -2.42
N PHE A 4 47.45 45.79 -2.30
CA PHE A 4 48.09 44.76 -3.13
C PHE A 4 47.70 43.35 -2.67
N LEU A 5 47.56 43.15 -1.35
CA LEU A 5 47.11 41.88 -0.77
C LEU A 5 45.61 41.61 -1.05
N GLU A 6 44.76 42.64 -0.98
CA GLU A 6 43.33 42.52 -1.33
C GLU A 6 43.12 42.15 -2.81
N ASN A 7 43.87 42.77 -3.72
CA ASN A 7 43.80 42.44 -5.14
C ASN A 7 44.29 41.01 -5.44
N ALA A 8 45.34 40.54 -4.76
CA ALA A 8 45.85 39.17 -4.92
C ALA A 8 44.87 38.12 -4.38
N LEU A 9 44.23 38.38 -3.23
CA LEU A 9 43.16 37.53 -2.67
C LEU A 9 41.98 37.42 -3.64
N ASN A 10 41.46 38.56 -4.12
CA ASN A 10 40.36 38.59 -5.08
C ASN A 10 40.70 37.86 -6.39
N LEU A 11 41.94 37.96 -6.88
CA LEU A 11 42.38 37.24 -8.08
C LEU A 11 42.35 35.72 -7.86
N THR A 12 42.85 35.24 -6.71
CA THR A 12 42.86 33.80 -6.40
C THR A 12 41.47 33.22 -6.16
N ASP A 13 40.55 33.99 -5.58
CA ASP A 13 39.16 33.54 -5.36
C ASP A 13 38.36 33.52 -6.66
N ASN A 14 38.59 34.48 -7.56
CA ASN A 14 38.01 34.46 -8.91
C ASN A 14 38.52 33.25 -9.73
N MET A 15 39.80 32.89 -9.60
CA MET A 15 40.35 31.70 -10.28
C MET A 15 39.77 30.38 -9.71
N LYS A 16 39.51 30.30 -8.40
CA LYS A 16 38.80 29.17 -7.80
C LYS A 16 37.36 29.10 -8.27
N ALA A 17 36.66 30.23 -8.30
CA ALA A 17 35.27 30.31 -8.77
C ALA A 17 35.13 29.86 -10.24
N ILE A 18 36.05 30.27 -11.13
CA ILE A 18 36.08 29.83 -12.53
C ILE A 18 36.33 28.32 -12.64
N LYS A 19 37.22 27.75 -11.81
CA LYS A 19 37.46 26.30 -11.78
C LYS A 19 36.25 25.53 -11.27
N CYS A 20 35.58 26.02 -10.22
CA CYS A 20 34.34 25.42 -9.72
C CYS A 20 33.21 25.50 -10.74
N LEU A 21 33.09 26.63 -11.45
CA LEU A 21 32.10 26.82 -12.51
C LEU A 21 32.38 25.88 -13.70
N SER A 22 33.64 25.74 -14.09
CA SER A 22 34.06 24.82 -15.15
C SER A 22 33.77 23.35 -14.79
N LEU A 23 34.05 22.96 -13.54
CA LEU A 23 33.72 21.62 -13.02
C LEU A 23 32.21 21.38 -13.01
N LEU A 24 31.42 22.37 -12.57
CA LEU A 24 29.96 22.30 -12.56
C LEU A 24 29.42 22.10 -13.98
N VAL A 25 29.91 22.90 -14.94
CA VAL A 25 29.51 22.77 -16.35
C VAL A 25 29.92 21.41 -16.92
N PHE A 26 31.11 20.91 -16.58
CA PHE A 26 31.55 19.59 -17.02
C PHE A 26 30.65 18.46 -16.49
N VAL A 27 30.27 18.50 -15.21
CA VAL A 27 29.33 17.54 -14.61
C VAL A 27 27.93 17.64 -15.25
N LEU A 28 27.48 18.86 -15.58
CA LEU A 28 26.19 19.05 -16.25
C LEU A 28 26.19 18.51 -17.69
N VAL A 29 27.30 18.62 -18.42
CA VAL A 29 27.41 18.12 -19.79
C VAL A 29 27.55 16.59 -19.82
N THR A 30 28.21 15.98 -18.84
CA THR A 30 28.31 14.50 -18.74
C THR A 30 27.08 13.84 -18.11
N SER A 31 26.17 14.61 -17.50
CA SER A 31 24.91 14.14 -16.93
C SER A 31 23.83 13.77 -17.97
N CYS A 32 24.09 13.95 -19.28
CA CYS A 32 23.18 13.47 -20.31
C CYS A 32 23.12 11.93 -20.26
N GLN A 33 22.14 11.41 -19.53
CA GLN A 33 21.82 10.00 -19.48
C GLN A 33 21.08 9.67 -20.78
N ASN A 34 21.62 8.77 -21.60
CA ASN A 34 20.84 8.19 -22.69
C ASN A 34 19.63 7.51 -22.05
N VAL A 35 18.43 8.01 -22.34
CA VAL A 35 17.20 7.30 -22.00
C VAL A 35 17.15 6.13 -22.98
N GLU A 36 17.60 4.97 -22.52
CA GLU A 36 17.39 3.73 -23.24
C GLU A 36 15.88 3.57 -23.41
N GLU A 37 15.42 3.52 -24.66
CA GLU A 37 14.03 3.20 -24.97
C GLU A 37 13.82 1.76 -24.51
N ILE A 38 13.03 1.58 -23.44
CA ILE A 38 12.76 0.24 -22.93
C ILE A 38 11.91 -0.50 -23.94
N GLU A 39 12.46 -1.60 -24.43
CA GLU A 39 11.76 -2.51 -25.33
C GLU A 39 10.50 -3.05 -24.67
N GLU A 40 9.45 -3.18 -25.47
CA GLU A 40 8.20 -3.80 -25.03
C GLU A 40 8.46 -5.26 -24.64
N PRO A 41 8.08 -5.70 -23.42
CA PRO A 41 8.21 -7.09 -23.01
C PRO A 41 7.47 -8.03 -23.98
N GLU A 42 8.01 -9.22 -24.22
CA GLU A 42 7.38 -10.22 -25.10
C GLU A 42 5.96 -10.59 -24.60
N ASN A 43 5.82 -10.75 -23.29
CA ASN A 43 4.55 -10.98 -22.61
C ASN A 43 4.10 -9.71 -21.87
N LEU A 44 3.71 -8.67 -22.62
CA LEU A 44 3.19 -7.43 -22.03
C LEU A 44 1.82 -7.63 -21.40
N LEU A 45 1.72 -7.34 -20.09
CA LEU A 45 0.48 -7.23 -19.35
C LEU A 45 -0.27 -5.97 -19.78
N SER A 46 -1.59 -6.08 -19.97
CA SER A 46 -2.43 -4.92 -20.19
C SER A 46 -2.44 -3.99 -18.98
N LYS A 47 -2.82 -2.72 -19.17
CA LYS A 47 -3.03 -1.77 -18.05
C LYS A 47 -3.96 -2.32 -16.97
N SER A 48 -4.99 -3.08 -17.34
CA SER A 48 -5.91 -3.68 -16.37
C SER A 48 -5.23 -4.77 -15.55
N GLU A 49 -4.44 -5.63 -16.20
CA GLU A 49 -3.66 -6.67 -15.52
C GLU A 49 -2.59 -6.06 -14.62
N MET A 50 -1.92 -4.99 -15.06
CA MET A 50 -0.99 -4.24 -14.21
C MET A 50 -1.66 -3.59 -13.00
N LYS A 51 -2.89 -3.08 -13.14
CA LYS A 51 -3.66 -2.57 -12.00
C LYS A 51 -3.97 -3.69 -11.00
N ASP A 52 -4.33 -4.88 -11.49
CA ASP A 52 -4.54 -6.04 -10.62
C ASP A 52 -3.21 -6.49 -9.97
N LEU A 53 -2.10 -6.44 -10.71
CA LEU A 53 -0.77 -6.78 -10.22
C LEU A 53 -0.36 -5.85 -9.07
N VAL A 54 -0.48 -4.53 -9.27
CA VAL A 54 -0.17 -3.54 -8.22
C VAL A 54 -1.08 -3.73 -7.01
N TYR A 55 -2.37 -4.02 -7.23
CA TYR A 55 -3.30 -4.33 -6.15
C TYR A 55 -2.83 -5.55 -5.33
N ASP A 56 -2.45 -6.64 -5.99
CA ASP A 56 -1.96 -7.85 -5.32
C ASP A 56 -0.62 -7.63 -4.62
N MET A 57 0.30 -6.90 -5.24
CA MET A 57 1.59 -6.55 -4.63
C MET A 57 1.38 -5.83 -3.31
N VAL A 58 0.47 -4.86 -3.26
CA VAL A 58 0.16 -4.14 -2.01
C VAL A 58 -0.46 -5.05 -0.96
N LEU A 59 -1.35 -5.97 -1.35
CA LEU A 59 -1.94 -6.92 -0.41
C LEU A 59 -0.92 -7.93 0.13
N LEU A 60 -0.02 -8.41 -0.71
CA LEU A 60 1.04 -9.35 -0.32
C LEU A 60 2.07 -8.68 0.58
N ASP A 61 2.45 -7.42 0.29
CA ASP A 61 3.33 -6.63 1.15
C ASP A 61 2.69 -6.40 2.53
N ALA A 62 1.42 -6.00 2.58
CA ALA A 62 0.68 -5.87 3.84
C ALA A 62 0.57 -7.20 4.59
N ALA A 63 0.34 -8.31 3.89
CA ALA A 63 0.28 -9.64 4.50
C ALA A 63 1.63 -10.06 5.10
N ALA A 64 2.73 -9.78 4.39
CA ALA A 64 4.08 -10.07 4.86
C ALA A 64 4.41 -9.27 6.13
N VAL A 65 4.05 -7.99 6.16
CA VAL A 65 4.24 -7.14 7.35
C VAL A 65 3.40 -7.62 8.54
N VAL A 66 2.17 -8.09 8.31
CA VAL A 66 1.27 -8.53 9.39
C VAL A 66 1.65 -9.91 9.93
N ASN A 67 1.99 -10.86 9.06
CA ASN A 67 2.29 -12.23 9.45
C ASN A 67 3.15 -12.96 8.42
N GLU A 68 4.45 -12.65 8.41
CA GLU A 68 5.44 -13.32 7.57
C GLU A 68 5.50 -14.84 7.83
N GLU A 69 5.42 -15.27 9.09
CA GLU A 69 5.43 -16.69 9.45
C GLU A 69 4.30 -17.45 8.74
N LYS A 70 3.13 -16.84 8.61
CA LYS A 70 2.00 -17.46 7.92
C LYS A 70 2.24 -17.62 6.42
N LEU A 71 2.92 -16.68 5.78
CA LEU A 71 3.31 -16.82 4.37
C LEU A 71 4.30 -17.97 4.19
N ASN A 72 5.26 -18.09 5.10
CA ASN A 72 6.23 -19.18 5.10
C ASN A 72 5.57 -20.55 5.34
N GLU A 73 4.64 -20.67 6.29
CA GLU A 73 3.86 -21.90 6.51
C GLU A 73 3.09 -22.34 5.25
N LEU A 74 2.58 -21.37 4.49
CA LEU A 74 1.86 -21.61 3.25
C LEU A 74 2.79 -21.81 2.04
N ASN A 75 4.12 -21.73 2.24
CA ASN A 75 5.14 -21.73 1.19
C ASN A 75 4.88 -20.70 0.08
N ILE A 76 4.43 -19.51 0.46
CA ILE A 76 4.15 -18.42 -0.48
C ILE A 76 5.42 -17.60 -0.67
N GLU A 77 6.09 -17.78 -1.81
CA GLU A 77 7.11 -16.86 -2.30
C GLU A 77 6.44 -15.80 -3.18
N ILE A 78 6.52 -14.51 -2.80
CA ILE A 78 5.78 -13.41 -3.44
C ILE A 78 6.02 -13.33 -4.95
N LEU A 79 7.29 -13.36 -5.37
CA LEU A 79 7.62 -13.24 -6.79
C LEU A 79 7.08 -14.43 -7.59
N GLN A 80 7.26 -15.64 -7.07
CA GLN A 80 6.75 -16.87 -7.68
C GLN A 80 5.22 -16.86 -7.75
N PHE A 81 4.55 -16.45 -6.68
CA PHE A 81 3.09 -16.35 -6.61
C PHE A 81 2.55 -15.38 -7.65
N LEU A 82 3.16 -14.19 -7.79
CA LEU A 82 2.76 -13.21 -8.78
C LEU A 82 2.99 -13.71 -10.21
N SER A 83 4.18 -14.25 -10.50
CA SER A 83 4.47 -14.87 -11.80
C SER A 83 3.43 -15.94 -12.17
N GLN A 84 3.11 -16.84 -11.25
CA GLN A 84 2.10 -17.87 -11.47
C GLN A 84 0.69 -17.30 -11.69
N LYS A 85 0.29 -16.30 -10.90
CA LYS A 85 -1.05 -15.68 -10.99
C LYS A 85 -1.28 -15.00 -12.33
N TYR A 86 -0.26 -14.33 -12.86
CA TYR A 86 -0.35 -13.58 -14.12
C TYR A 86 0.09 -14.39 -15.35
N GLY A 87 0.53 -15.63 -15.18
CA GLY A 87 0.92 -16.50 -16.29
C GLY A 87 2.19 -16.04 -17.01
N ILE A 88 3.04 -15.28 -16.34
CA ILE A 88 4.31 -14.75 -16.87
C ILE A 88 5.47 -15.20 -15.99
N ASP A 89 6.68 -15.30 -16.55
CA ASP A 89 7.83 -15.66 -15.74
C ASP A 89 8.33 -14.47 -14.89
N SER A 90 9.32 -14.72 -14.03
CA SER A 90 9.86 -13.67 -13.14
C SER A 90 10.65 -12.59 -13.87
N THR A 91 11.17 -12.89 -15.05
CA THR A 91 11.89 -11.94 -15.92
C THR A 91 10.86 -11.02 -16.60
N ASP A 92 9.84 -11.60 -17.22
CA ASP A 92 8.73 -10.89 -17.85
C ASP A 92 8.01 -9.99 -16.84
N LEU A 93 7.78 -10.46 -15.61
CA LEU A 93 7.18 -9.67 -14.55
C LEU A 93 8.00 -8.41 -14.23
N LYS A 94 9.33 -8.54 -14.11
CA LYS A 94 10.21 -7.40 -13.87
C LYS A 94 10.24 -6.44 -15.06
N GLN A 95 10.25 -6.96 -16.28
CA GLN A 95 10.21 -6.16 -17.50
C GLN A 95 8.89 -5.37 -17.63
N ASN A 96 7.75 -6.00 -17.32
CA ASN A 96 6.45 -5.33 -17.29
C ASN A 96 6.40 -4.18 -16.27
N ILE A 97 6.86 -4.45 -15.03
CA ILE A 97 6.96 -3.42 -13.99
C ILE A 97 7.83 -2.25 -14.46
N LEU A 98 8.98 -2.55 -15.06
CA LEU A 98 9.91 -1.54 -15.55
C LEU A 98 9.33 -0.74 -16.74
N TYR A 99 8.70 -1.42 -17.70
CA TYR A 99 8.05 -0.84 -18.87
C TYR A 99 6.99 0.20 -18.48
N TYR A 100 6.10 -0.14 -17.55
CA TYR A 100 5.10 0.80 -17.08
C TYR A 100 5.68 1.88 -16.16
N ASN A 101 6.69 1.58 -15.34
CA ASN A 101 7.30 2.60 -14.47
C ASN A 101 7.92 3.78 -15.23
N LEU A 102 8.42 3.55 -16.45
CA LEU A 102 8.93 4.64 -17.31
C LEU A 102 7.83 5.41 -18.04
N ARG A 103 6.60 4.90 -18.07
CA ARG A 103 5.43 5.52 -18.72
C ARG A 103 4.62 6.25 -17.66
N PHE A 104 5.07 7.45 -17.28
CA PHE A 104 4.54 8.19 -16.13
C PHE A 104 3.00 8.29 -16.08
N ASP A 105 2.37 8.72 -17.18
CA ASP A 105 0.91 8.90 -17.22
C ASP A 105 0.16 7.57 -17.06
N GLU A 106 0.64 6.53 -17.75
CA GLU A 106 0.06 5.18 -17.69
C GLU A 106 0.24 4.56 -16.30
N ASN A 107 1.44 4.71 -15.71
CA ASN A 107 1.74 4.22 -14.38
C ASN A 107 0.87 4.93 -13.33
N SER A 108 0.75 6.25 -13.43
CA SER A 108 -0.07 7.01 -12.49
C SER A 108 -1.54 6.58 -12.54
N GLU A 109 -2.06 6.31 -13.75
CA GLU A 109 -3.40 5.77 -13.94
C GLU A 109 -3.56 4.39 -13.28
N ILE A 110 -2.61 3.47 -13.52
CA ILE A 110 -2.59 2.12 -12.93
C ILE A 110 -2.63 2.19 -11.40
N PHE A 111 -1.74 3.00 -10.80
CA PHE A 111 -1.63 3.13 -9.35
C PHE A 111 -2.87 3.75 -8.71
N GLU A 112 -3.47 4.79 -9.31
CA GLU A 112 -4.70 5.39 -8.77
C GLU A 112 -5.89 4.41 -8.85
N GLN A 113 -6.02 3.64 -9.94
CA GLN A 113 -7.06 2.61 -10.05
C GLN A 113 -6.87 1.48 -9.02
N ALA A 114 -5.64 1.02 -8.79
CA ALA A 114 -5.34 0.02 -7.77
C ALA A 114 -5.68 0.55 -6.36
N LYS A 115 -5.25 1.78 -6.06
CA LYS A 115 -5.57 2.48 -4.80
C LYS A 115 -7.06 2.64 -4.57
N ASP A 116 -7.83 2.97 -5.60
CA ASP A 116 -9.29 3.07 -5.48
C ASP A 116 -9.97 1.72 -5.27
N SER A 117 -9.37 0.63 -5.76
CA SER A 117 -9.81 -0.73 -5.46
C SER A 117 -9.55 -1.09 -4.00
N ILE A 118 -8.37 -0.73 -3.47
CA ILE A 118 -8.01 -0.91 -2.05
C ILE A 118 -8.94 -0.11 -1.13
N LYS A 119 -9.20 1.17 -1.44
CA LYS A 119 -10.15 2.00 -0.66
C LYS A 119 -11.56 1.40 -0.64
N ARG A 120 -11.99 0.78 -1.74
CA ARG A 120 -13.29 0.10 -1.81
C ARG A 120 -13.30 -1.13 -0.90
N LEU A 121 -12.23 -1.93 -0.93
CA LEU A 121 -12.07 -3.07 -0.03
C LEU A 121 -12.08 -2.65 1.44
N ASP A 122 -11.36 -1.59 1.79
CA ASP A 122 -11.30 -1.04 3.14
C ASP A 122 -12.68 -0.64 3.67
N LYS A 123 -13.47 0.09 2.87
CA LYS A 123 -14.86 0.44 3.23
C LYS A 123 -15.77 -0.77 3.46
N VAL A 124 -15.57 -1.84 2.70
CA VAL A 124 -16.30 -3.10 2.89
C VAL A 124 -15.92 -3.71 4.24
N TYR A 125 -14.63 -3.78 4.55
CA TYR A 125 -14.15 -4.33 5.81
C TYR A 125 -14.61 -3.52 7.03
N ASP A 126 -14.59 -2.20 6.94
CA ASP A 126 -15.12 -1.28 7.94
C ASP A 126 -16.61 -1.52 8.23
N SER A 127 -17.39 -1.73 7.17
CA SER A 127 -18.83 -2.00 7.28
C SER A 127 -19.09 -3.34 7.96
N ILE A 128 -18.34 -4.38 7.58
CA ILE A 128 -18.40 -5.71 8.20
C ILE A 128 -18.02 -5.61 9.68
N SER A 129 -16.96 -4.88 10.02
CA SER A 129 -16.50 -4.69 11.39
C SER A 129 -17.57 -4.03 12.27
N LYS A 130 -18.24 -2.97 11.78
CA LYS A 130 -19.34 -2.30 12.48
C LYS A 130 -20.55 -3.21 12.72
N ILE A 131 -20.90 -4.03 11.73
CA ILE A 131 -21.99 -5.01 11.87
C ILE A 131 -21.62 -6.05 12.93
N ARG A 132 -20.40 -6.61 12.87
CA ARG A 132 -19.90 -7.58 13.84
C ARG A 132 -19.94 -7.04 15.27
N ASP A 133 -19.49 -5.81 15.48
CA ASP A 133 -19.50 -5.17 16.79
C ASP A 133 -20.92 -4.92 17.31
N SER A 134 -21.84 -4.53 16.41
CA SER A 134 -23.25 -4.34 16.73
C SER A 134 -23.89 -5.66 17.16
N LEU A 135 -23.66 -6.75 16.41
CA LEU A 135 -24.13 -8.08 16.75
C LEU A 135 -23.58 -8.55 18.10
N ARG A 136 -22.28 -8.38 18.35
CA ARG A 136 -21.65 -8.73 19.63
C ARG A 136 -22.27 -7.98 20.81
N ARG A 137 -22.60 -6.69 20.64
CA ARG A 137 -23.29 -5.89 21.67
C ARG A 137 -24.70 -6.40 21.94
N LEU A 138 -25.45 -6.76 20.88
CA LEU A 138 -26.79 -7.31 21.01
C LEU A 138 -26.77 -8.68 21.73
N GLU A 139 -25.84 -9.55 21.37
CA GLU A 139 -25.66 -10.85 22.04
C GLU A 139 -25.34 -10.70 23.52
N LYS A 140 -24.45 -9.77 23.88
CA LYS A 140 -24.15 -9.47 25.28
C LYS A 140 -25.39 -9.01 26.04
N LYS A 141 -26.14 -8.04 25.49
CA LYS A 141 -27.39 -7.56 26.10
C LYS A 141 -28.42 -8.69 26.27
N ARG A 142 -28.52 -9.61 25.30
CA ARG A 142 -29.40 -10.78 25.38
C ARG A 142 -28.99 -11.70 26.52
N LYS A 143 -27.69 -12.03 26.63
CA LYS A 143 -27.15 -12.85 27.73
C LYS A 143 -27.41 -12.21 29.09
N ASP A 144 -27.12 -10.92 29.24
CA ASP A 144 -27.36 -10.17 30.49
C ASP A 144 -28.84 -10.16 30.88
N SER A 145 -29.74 -10.05 29.89
CA SER A 145 -31.19 -10.09 30.11
C SER A 145 -31.67 -11.48 30.55
N ILE A 146 -31.12 -12.56 29.97
CA ILE A 146 -31.41 -13.94 30.37
C ILE A 146 -30.95 -14.19 31.80
N ILE A 147 -29.70 -13.82 32.12
CA ILE A 147 -29.13 -13.95 33.47
C ILE A 147 -30.01 -13.21 34.50
N LYS A 148 -30.48 -12.00 34.17
CA LYS A 148 -31.37 -11.23 35.03
C LYS A 148 -32.71 -11.94 35.28
N ILE A 149 -33.26 -12.65 34.30
CA ILE A 149 -34.50 -13.41 34.44
C ILE A 149 -34.26 -14.68 35.28
N GLU A 150 -33.15 -15.38 35.05
CA GLU A 150 -32.79 -16.59 35.79
C GLU A 150 -32.50 -16.31 37.28
N ALA A 151 -31.94 -15.13 37.58
CA ALA A 151 -31.71 -14.66 38.94
C ALA A 151 -32.99 -14.35 39.73
N ILE A 152 -34.16 -14.30 39.07
CA ILE A 152 -35.46 -14.12 39.75
C ILE A 152 -35.88 -15.47 40.36
N PRO A 153 -36.22 -15.54 41.66
CA PRO A 153 -36.73 -16.76 42.29
C PRO A 153 -37.95 -17.29 41.54
N GLU A 154 -38.05 -18.61 41.34
CA GLU A 154 -39.14 -19.22 40.56
C GLU A 154 -40.54 -18.80 41.04
N SER A 155 -40.74 -18.67 42.35
CA SER A 155 -42.00 -18.25 42.96
C SER A 155 -42.48 -16.85 42.49
N LYS A 156 -41.57 -15.99 42.04
CA LYS A 156 -41.88 -14.65 41.49
C LYS A 156 -41.96 -14.62 39.96
N ARG A 157 -41.48 -15.65 39.26
CA ARG A 157 -41.56 -15.75 37.79
C ARG A 157 -42.99 -16.01 37.31
N VAL A 158 -43.74 -16.86 38.00
CA VAL A 158 -45.11 -17.27 37.62
C VAL A 158 -46.16 -16.15 37.75
N LEU A 159 -45.98 -15.24 38.73
CA LEU A 159 -46.88 -14.11 38.97
C LEU A 159 -46.79 -13.03 37.88
N LYS A 160 -45.63 -12.84 37.26
CA LYS A 160 -45.41 -11.78 36.27
C LYS A 160 -46.03 -12.09 34.90
N TYR A 161 -46.17 -13.37 34.58
CA TYR A 161 -46.82 -13.82 33.34
C TYR A 161 -48.35 -13.70 33.45
N LYS A 162 -48.94 -14.12 34.58
CA LYS A 162 -50.39 -14.05 34.83
C LYS A 162 -50.99 -12.62 34.77
N VAL A 163 -50.23 -11.60 35.16
CA VAL A 163 -50.68 -10.20 35.13
C VAL A 163 -50.68 -9.63 33.70
N LYS A 164 -49.86 -10.17 32.79
CA LYS A 164 -49.77 -9.68 31.41
C LYS A 164 -50.92 -10.18 30.52
N ASP A 165 -51.52 -11.32 30.86
CA ASP A 165 -52.65 -11.91 30.13
C ASP A 165 -54.03 -11.46 30.68
N SER A 166 -54.06 -10.55 31.65
CA SER A 166 -55.29 -10.06 32.31
C SER A 166 -55.66 -8.61 31.91
N ILE A 167 -55.13 -8.11 30.78
CA ILE A 167 -55.50 -6.80 30.18
C ILE A 167 -55.99 -7.05 28.75
#